data_AF-A0A2A3L791-F1
#
_entry.id   AF-A0A2A3L791-F1
#
_cell.length_a   1.000
_cell.length_b   1.000
_cell.length_c   1.000
_cell.angle_alpha   90.00
_cell.angle_beta   90.00
_cell.angle_gamma   90.00
#
_symmetry.space_group_name_H-M   'P 1'
#
loop_
_entity.id
_entity.type
_entity.pdbx_description
1 polymer ?
#
loop_
_entity_poly.entity_id
_entity_poly.type
_entity_poly.pdbx_seq_one_letter_code
_entity_poly.pdbx_strand_id
1 'polypeptide(L)'
;PAAPAVPADAVTAGGSGLDPNISPAYADIQVARVAKVRHVRPEQIRELVAQNSSGRALGFFGEPCVNVLQLNLQLDHRYPVTS
;
A
#
# COMPACT_ATOMS: atom_id res chain seq x y z
N PRO A 1 -23.79 -2.68 17.94
CA PRO A 1 -23.13 -1.39 17.62
C PRO A 1 -22.05 -1.63 16.56
N ALA A 2 -22.16 -0.90 15.45
CA ALA A 2 -21.28 -0.77 14.28
C ALA A 2 -20.16 -1.83 14.07
N ALA A 3 -20.44 -2.80 13.20
CA ALA A 3 -19.39 -3.50 12.48
C ALA A 3 -18.55 -2.48 11.69
N PRO A 4 -17.21 -2.54 11.71
CA PRO A 4 -16.43 -1.77 10.74
C PRO A 4 -16.85 -2.28 9.36
N ALA A 5 -17.44 -1.39 8.57
CA ALA A 5 -17.71 -1.61 7.16
C ALA A 5 -16.36 -1.74 6.45
N VAL A 6 -15.78 -2.93 6.53
CA VAL A 6 -14.69 -3.36 5.67
C VAL A 6 -15.29 -3.38 4.27
N PRO A 7 -14.84 -2.51 3.35
CA PRO A 7 -15.29 -2.57 1.97
C PRO A 7 -15.00 -3.98 1.45
N ALA A 8 -15.97 -4.60 0.77
CA ALA A 8 -15.81 -5.93 0.18
C ALA A 8 -14.62 -5.99 -0.80
N ASP A 9 -14.17 -4.84 -1.32
CA ASP A 9 -12.98 -4.67 -2.15
C ASP A 9 -11.65 -4.88 -1.40
N ALA A 10 -11.68 -5.16 -0.09
CA ALA A 10 -10.50 -5.56 0.68
C ALA A 10 -10.18 -7.06 0.57
N VAL A 11 -11.01 -7.87 -0.12
CA VAL A 11 -10.91 -9.35 -0.04
C VAL A 11 -10.87 -10.06 -1.41
N THR A 12 -10.79 -9.35 -2.53
CA THR A 12 -10.86 -9.97 -3.88
C THR A 12 -9.61 -9.82 -4.76
N ALA A 13 -8.45 -9.53 -4.16
CA ALA A 13 -7.16 -9.73 -4.82
C ALA A 13 -6.33 -10.75 -4.03
N GLY A 14 -6.25 -11.98 -4.54
CA GLY A 14 -5.23 -12.95 -4.13
C GLY A 14 -5.71 -14.18 -3.36
N GLY A 15 -6.50 -15.05 -3.99
CA GLY A 15 -6.72 -16.46 -3.58
C GLY A 15 -5.47 -17.37 -3.68
N SER A 16 -4.29 -16.78 -3.78
CA SER A 16 -2.98 -17.40 -3.58
C SER A 16 -2.25 -16.46 -2.64
N GLY A 17 -1.66 -16.93 -1.55
CA GLY A 17 -0.81 -16.12 -0.67
C GLY A 17 0.51 -15.64 -1.34
N LEU A 18 0.45 -15.28 -2.62
CA LEU A 18 1.53 -14.95 -3.55
C LEU A 18 1.28 -13.66 -4.32
N ASP A 19 0.10 -13.02 -4.23
CA ASP A 19 -0.13 -11.73 -4.88
C ASP A 19 0.23 -10.58 -3.90
N PRO A 20 1.36 -9.87 -4.10
CA PRO A 20 1.79 -8.79 -3.22
C PRO A 20 1.04 -7.47 -3.50
N ASN A 21 -0.02 -7.48 -4.31
CA ASN A 21 -0.68 -6.27 -4.76
C ASN A 21 -1.93 -5.94 -3.92
N ILE A 22 -2.04 -4.68 -3.49
CA ILE A 22 -3.22 -4.14 -2.80
C ILE A 22 -3.77 -2.92 -3.55
N SER A 23 -5.02 -2.54 -3.32
CA SER A 23 -5.55 -1.31 -3.91
C SER A 23 -4.88 -0.06 -3.29
N PRO A 24 -4.69 1.03 -4.05
CA PRO A 24 -4.14 2.29 -3.52
C PRO A 24 -4.97 2.88 -2.39
N ALA A 25 -6.30 2.70 -2.42
CA ALA A 25 -7.18 3.12 -1.34
C ALA A 25 -6.85 2.38 -0.03
N TYR A 26 -6.61 1.08 -0.12
CA TYR A 26 -6.19 0.29 1.05
C TYR A 26 -4.79 0.66 1.52
N ALA A 27 -3.87 0.95 0.60
CA ALA A 27 -2.53 1.43 0.94
C ALA A 27 -2.59 2.78 1.69
N ASP A 28 -3.43 3.73 1.25
CA ASP A 28 -3.54 5.07 1.84
C ASP A 28 -4.03 5.02 3.30
N ILE A 29 -4.96 4.12 3.62
CA ILE A 29 -5.41 3.89 5.00
C ILE A 29 -4.24 3.48 5.92
N GLN A 30 -3.27 2.75 5.39
CA GLN A 30 -2.13 2.24 6.15
C GLN A 30 -0.95 3.22 6.26
N VAL A 31 -0.91 4.26 5.42
CA VAL A 31 0.14 5.29 5.41
C VAL A 31 0.37 5.86 6.80
N ALA A 32 -0.69 6.29 7.49
CA ALA A 32 -0.58 6.93 8.79
C ALA A 32 0.01 6.00 9.86
N ARG A 33 -0.37 4.71 9.83
CA ARG A 33 0.17 3.69 10.74
C ARG A 33 1.65 3.44 10.47
N VAL A 34 2.01 3.25 9.20
CA VAL A 34 3.39 2.98 8.79
C VAL A 34 4.30 4.16 9.11
N ALA A 35 3.84 5.39 8.83
CA ALA A 35 4.57 6.62 9.13
C ALA A 35 4.90 6.74 10.62
N LYS A 36 3.93 6.42 11.48
CA LYS A 36 4.12 6.43 12.95
C LYS A 36 5.16 5.41 13.40
N VAL A 37 5.13 4.19 12.88
CA VAL A 37 6.07 3.11 13.26
C VAL A 37 7.49 3.42 12.77
N ARG A 38 7.62 4.02 11.59
CA ARG A 38 8.93 4.37 10.99
C ARG A 38 9.42 5.76 11.37
N HIS A 39 8.71 6.50 12.22
CA HIS A 39 9.04 7.87 12.63
C HIS A 39 9.26 8.84 11.46
N VAL A 40 8.46 8.72 10.41
CA VAL A 40 8.52 9.57 9.21
C VAL A 40 7.21 10.29 8.96
N ARG A 41 7.24 11.30 8.09
CA ARG A 41 6.02 12.03 7.73
C ARG A 41 5.13 11.18 6.81
N PRO A 42 3.81 11.20 6.99
CA PRO A 42 2.87 10.46 6.12
C PRO A 42 3.05 10.76 4.64
N GLU A 43 3.41 12.00 4.28
CA GLU A 43 3.62 12.44 2.91
C GLU A 43 4.75 11.67 2.22
N GLN A 44 5.82 11.36 2.96
CA GLN A 44 6.95 10.58 2.46
C GLN A 44 6.56 9.13 2.16
N ILE A 45 5.61 8.57 2.92
CA ILE A 45 5.08 7.24 2.68
C ILE A 45 4.12 7.26 1.48
N ARG A 46 3.27 8.29 1.34
CA ARG A 46 2.38 8.45 0.18
C ARG A 46 3.15 8.54 -1.14
N GLU A 47 4.27 9.27 -1.16
CA GLU A 47 5.14 9.33 -2.34
C GLU A 47 5.65 7.95 -2.74
N LEU A 48 6.09 7.13 -1.78
CA LEU A 48 6.54 5.77 -2.05
C LEU A 48 5.39 4.86 -2.50
N VAL A 49 4.20 4.99 -1.91
CA VAL A 49 3.01 4.27 -2.38
C VAL A 49 2.69 4.62 -3.83
N ALA A 50 2.71 5.90 -4.19
CA ALA A 50 2.47 6.36 -5.56
C ALA A 50 3.55 5.85 -6.55
N GLN A 51 4.82 5.81 -6.14
CA GLN A 51 5.92 5.27 -6.95
C GLN A 51 5.80 3.76 -7.20
N ASN A 52 5.22 3.02 -6.24
CA ASN A 52 5.00 1.57 -6.33
C ASN A 52 3.57 1.22 -6.78
N SER A 53 2.80 2.21 -7.25
CA SER A 53 1.47 2.02 -7.82
C SER A 53 1.57 1.76 -9.33
N SER A 54 1.16 0.59 -9.76
CA SER A 54 0.98 0.22 -11.17
C SER A 54 -0.45 0.55 -11.61
N GLY A 55 -0.63 1.05 -12.84
CA GLY A 55 -1.96 1.32 -13.43
C GLY A 55 -2.17 2.75 -13.97
N ARG A 56 -1.19 3.66 -13.82
CA ARG A 56 -1.24 5.00 -14.43
C ARG A 56 -0.34 5.18 -15.67
N ALA A 57 0.15 4.08 -16.23
CA ALA A 57 0.85 4.13 -17.51
C ALA A 57 -0.18 3.94 -18.65
N LEU A 58 -0.68 5.06 -19.18
CA LEU A 58 -1.34 5.12 -20.49
C LEU A 58 -2.64 4.32 -20.64
N GLY A 59 -3.64 4.66 -19.83
CA GLY A 59 -5.04 4.71 -20.28
C GLY A 59 -5.77 3.44 -20.68
N PHE A 60 -5.24 2.22 -20.55
CA PHE A 60 -5.98 1.02 -20.99
C PHE A 60 -5.72 -0.31 -20.27
N PHE A 61 -4.93 -0.37 -19.18
CA PHE A 61 -4.60 -1.65 -18.54
C PHE A 61 -4.67 -1.65 -17.01
N GLY A 62 -5.61 -2.45 -16.48
CA GLY A 62 -5.63 -2.94 -15.10
C GLY A 62 -6.27 -1.99 -14.08
N GLU A 63 -6.83 -2.57 -13.02
CA GLU A 63 -7.16 -1.83 -11.80
C GLU A 63 -5.88 -1.31 -11.15
N PRO A 64 -5.89 -0.12 -10.54
CA PRO A 64 -4.70 0.42 -9.92
C PRO A 64 -4.31 -0.44 -8.71
N CYS A 65 -3.04 -0.83 -8.66
CA CYS A 65 -2.52 -1.77 -7.68
C CYS A 65 -1.18 -1.28 -7.13
N VAL A 66 -0.93 -1.51 -5.84
CA VAL A 66 0.31 -1.16 -5.14
C VAL A 66 1.07 -2.43 -4.82
N ASN A 67 2.31 -2.55 -5.29
CA ASN A 67 3.17 -3.68 -4.96
C ASN A 67 3.76 -3.52 -3.54
N VAL A 68 3.23 -4.29 -2.59
CA VAL A 68 3.61 -4.22 -1.18
C VAL A 68 5.03 -4.70 -0.93
N LEU A 69 5.50 -5.69 -1.69
CA LEU A 69 6.86 -6.22 -1.54
C LEU A 69 7.90 -5.15 -1.90
N GLN A 70 7.76 -4.54 -3.09
CA GLN A 70 8.64 -3.45 -3.53
C GLN A 70 8.56 -2.25 -2.58
N LEU A 71 7.34 -1.88 -2.17
CA LEU A 71 7.13 -0.82 -1.19
C LEU A 71 7.87 -1.09 0.13
N ASN A 72 7.77 -2.29 0.69
CA ASN A 72 8.45 -2.65 1.93
C ASN A 72 9.98 -2.61 1.78
N LEU A 73 10.54 -3.15 0.69
CA LEU A 73 11.98 -3.08 0.44
C LEU A 73 12.49 -1.64 0.36
N GLN A 74 11.76 -0.75 -0.32
CA GLN A 74 12.11 0.67 -0.38
C GLN A 74 11.95 1.37 0.97
N LEU A 75 10.91 1.02 1.73
CA LEU A 75 10.71 1.55 3.07
C LEU A 75 11.83 1.12 4.01
N ASP A 76 12.28 -0.12 3.95
CA ASP A 76 13.36 -0.61 4.80
C ASP A 76 14.72 -0.01 4.41
N HIS A 77 14.96 0.22 3.12
CA HIS A 77 16.17 0.89 2.64
C HIS A 77 16.21 2.39 3.00
N ARG A 78 15.06 3.08 2.96
CA ARG A 78 14.99 4.55 3.17
C ARG A 78 14.68 4.93 4.62
N TYR A 79 13.86 4.13 5.29
CA TYR A 79 13.31 4.34 6.63
C TYR A 79 13.29 3.03 7.44
N PRO A 80 14.47 2.47 7.76
CA PRO A 80 14.56 1.22 8.50
C PRO A 80 13.84 1.34 9.84
N VAL A 81 13.06 0.31 10.17
CA VAL A 81 12.49 0.19 11.52
C VAL A 81 13.65 -0.09 12.49
N THR A 82 13.90 0.82 13.41
CA THR A 82 14.86 0.57 14.48
C THR A 82 14.16 -0.32 15.50
N SER A 83 14.60 -1.57 15.62
CA SER A 83 14.06 -2.53 16.58
C SER A 83 14.59 -2.31 17.98
#